data_AF-A0A952AR41-F1
#
_entry.id   AF-A0A952AR41-F1
#
_cell.length_a   1.000
_cell.length_b   1.000
_cell.length_c   1.000
_cell.angle_alpha   90.00
_cell.angle_beta   90.00
_cell.angle_gamma   90.00
#
_symmetry.space_group_name_H-M   'P 1'
#
loop_
_entity.id
_entity.type
_entity.pdbx_description
1 polymer ?
#
loop_
_entity_poly.entity_id
_entity_poly.type
_entity_poly.pdbx_seq_one_letter_code
_entity_poly.pdbx_strand_id
1 'polypeptide(L)'
;MVTWQVHHDWQSVTSLWDALLALQPHRVFFQERTVQKSWWESNGQPPLQIVVVHEEDKPIGLFPLVQINEKLQLLGDQDVSDYLDFILLPGKEAPAFSAFSEFLLTNKAWSKLELVSLPESSATLTQLPQLAAHQHWSTQTTQQTVCPIIELPSSWDEYLSQVGKKQRHEIKRKWLRLEEQGSVNFRIVTDTNAHPDTLETFFRLHQQSSVEKAAFWTPSHRRFFEHLSAAASQGGWLRLYFLDFNGQPAAAMYCFDYDNQLLIYNSGFDASAFADKSIGHVLTAYTIKDAIEQGKVKYDFLRGGEEYKMRYHPVAHPIFDLLVEKASDA
;
A
#
# COMPACT_ATOMS: atom_id res chain seq x y z
N MET A 1 -22.64 -16.52 20.22
CA MET A 1 -23.60 -15.93 19.25
C MET A 1 -22.81 -14.96 18.38
N VAL A 2 -22.99 -15.00 17.06
CA VAL A 2 -22.34 -14.06 16.14
C VAL A 2 -23.34 -12.97 15.76
N THR A 3 -22.92 -11.71 15.85
CA THR A 3 -23.74 -10.53 15.52
C THR A 3 -22.92 -9.54 14.69
N TRP A 4 -23.58 -8.62 14.01
CA TRP A 4 -22.92 -7.55 13.26
C TRP A 4 -23.56 -6.19 13.55
N GLN A 5 -22.75 -5.13 13.45
CA GLN A 5 -23.19 -3.75 13.57
C GLN A 5 -22.52 -2.90 12.47
N VAL A 6 -23.25 -1.90 11.97
CA VAL A 6 -22.71 -0.92 11.01
C VAL A 6 -22.38 0.36 11.74
N HIS A 7 -21.22 0.93 11.43
CA HIS A 7 -20.73 2.19 11.95
C HIS A 7 -20.55 3.18 10.80
N HIS A 8 -20.97 4.42 11.04
CA HIS A 8 -20.95 5.50 10.05
C HIS A 8 -19.99 6.63 10.45
N ASP A 9 -19.18 6.42 11.49
CA ASP A 9 -18.26 7.41 12.05
C ASP A 9 -16.97 6.73 12.55
N TRP A 10 -15.88 7.50 12.61
CA TRP A 10 -14.59 7.01 13.08
C TRP A 10 -14.51 6.80 14.59
N GLN A 11 -15.28 7.57 15.38
CA GLN A 11 -15.16 7.57 16.84
C GLN A 11 -15.60 6.22 17.41
N SER A 12 -16.68 5.66 16.88
CA SER A 12 -17.25 4.39 17.34
C SER A 12 -16.42 3.16 16.95
N VAL A 13 -15.52 3.27 15.96
CA VAL A 13 -14.67 2.17 15.49
C VAL A 13 -13.19 2.29 15.86
N THR A 14 -12.75 3.42 16.43
CA THR A 14 -11.32 3.69 16.63
C THR A 14 -10.63 2.62 17.47
N SER A 15 -11.15 2.33 18.67
CA SER A 15 -10.50 1.39 19.58
C SER A 15 -10.59 -0.06 19.10
N LEU A 16 -11.70 -0.46 18.48
CA LEU A 16 -11.89 -1.83 18.01
C LEU A 16 -11.03 -2.14 16.78
N TRP A 17 -10.86 -1.16 15.89
CA TRP A 17 -10.05 -1.29 14.68
C TRP A 17 -8.59 -1.54 15.04
N ASP A 18 -8.03 -0.68 15.90
CA ASP A 18 -6.64 -0.76 16.32
C ASP A 18 -6.39 -2.08 17.07
N ALA A 19 -7.34 -2.51 17.89
CA ALA A 19 -7.27 -3.79 18.60
C ALA A 19 -7.28 -5.00 17.65
N LEU A 20 -8.14 -5.00 16.63
CA LEU A 20 -8.23 -6.11 15.68
C LEU A 20 -7.02 -6.18 14.74
N LEU A 21 -6.49 -5.03 14.31
CA LEU A 21 -5.23 -4.94 13.56
C LEU A 21 -4.04 -5.47 14.37
N ALA A 22 -3.97 -5.17 15.66
CA ALA A 22 -2.88 -5.63 16.52
C ALA A 22 -2.86 -7.17 16.71
N LEU A 23 -3.96 -7.86 16.41
CA LEU A 23 -4.07 -9.32 16.45
C LEU A 23 -3.72 -9.99 15.11
N GLN A 24 -3.45 -9.21 14.06
CA GLN A 24 -3.04 -9.77 12.77
C GLN A 24 -1.59 -10.29 12.83
N PRO A 25 -1.31 -11.48 12.27
CA PRO A 25 0.03 -12.04 12.25
C PRO A 25 0.98 -11.23 11.36
N HIS A 26 0.43 -10.63 10.31
CA HIS A 26 1.09 -9.68 9.44
C HIS A 26 0.14 -8.51 9.24
N ARG A 27 0.62 -7.30 9.52
CA ARG A 27 -0.21 -6.11 9.35
C ARG A 27 0.01 -5.51 7.96
N VAL A 28 -1.04 -4.94 7.40
CA VAL A 28 -0.99 -4.25 6.12
C VAL A 28 -1.06 -2.75 6.37
N PHE A 29 -0.04 -2.01 5.93
CA PHE A 29 0.07 -0.56 6.14
C PHE A 29 -1.18 0.20 5.70
N PHE A 30 -1.73 -0.12 4.53
CA PHE A 30 -2.92 0.54 3.97
C PHE A 30 -4.23 0.20 4.70
N GLN A 31 -4.21 -0.76 5.63
CA GLN A 31 -5.33 -1.04 6.54
C GLN A 31 -5.23 -0.27 7.86
N GLU A 32 -4.10 0.42 8.13
CA GLU A 32 -3.98 1.30 9.29
C GLU A 32 -5.09 2.35 9.26
N ARG A 33 -5.78 2.49 10.39
CA ARG A 33 -6.94 3.38 10.50
C ARG A 33 -6.61 4.82 10.12
N THR A 34 -5.42 5.30 10.48
CA THR A 34 -4.97 6.66 10.15
C THR A 34 -4.68 6.85 8.67
N VAL A 35 -4.20 5.82 7.97
CA VAL A 35 -3.99 5.82 6.51
C VAL A 35 -5.33 5.84 5.79
N GLN A 36 -6.24 4.96 6.18
CA GLN A 36 -7.59 4.88 5.66
C GLN A 36 -8.40 6.16 5.91
N LYS A 37 -8.29 6.74 7.12
CA LYS A 37 -8.90 8.03 7.43
C LYS A 37 -8.32 9.17 6.59
N SER A 38 -7.01 9.18 6.34
CA SER A 38 -6.37 10.16 5.45
C SER A 38 -6.98 10.12 4.05
N TRP A 39 -7.21 8.92 3.50
CA TRP A 39 -7.89 8.75 2.22
C TRP A 39 -9.32 9.31 2.24
N TRP A 40 -10.09 8.96 3.27
CA TRP A 40 -11.49 9.38 3.40
C TRP A 40 -11.63 10.91 3.48
N GLU A 41 -10.78 11.57 4.27
CA GLU A 41 -10.79 13.04 4.41
C GLU A 41 -10.39 13.75 3.11
N SER A 42 -9.52 13.14 2.30
CA SER A 42 -9.03 13.75 1.06
C SER A 42 -9.97 13.56 -0.14
N ASN A 43 -10.87 12.56 -0.07
CA ASN A 43 -11.76 12.15 -1.15
C ASN A 43 -13.24 12.52 -0.92
N GLY A 44 -13.48 13.63 -0.22
CA GLY A 44 -14.83 14.17 -0.06
C GLY A 44 -15.70 13.41 0.94
N GLN A 45 -15.09 12.57 1.78
CA GLN A 45 -15.73 11.92 2.92
C GLN A 45 -16.97 11.11 2.51
N PRO A 46 -16.85 10.13 1.60
CA PRO A 46 -17.98 9.31 1.19
C PRO A 46 -18.62 8.62 2.41
N PRO A 47 -19.94 8.35 2.40
CA PRO A 47 -20.64 7.73 3.51
C PRO A 47 -19.95 6.42 3.97
N LEU A 48 -19.53 6.38 5.23
CA LEU A 48 -18.92 5.20 5.83
C LEU A 48 -19.96 4.09 6.01
N GLN A 49 -19.57 2.85 5.73
CA GLN A 49 -20.35 1.62 5.96
C GLN A 49 -19.45 0.58 6.62
N ILE A 50 -18.88 0.91 7.78
CA ILE A 50 -17.92 0.03 8.45
C ILE A 50 -18.69 -1.06 9.19
N VAL A 51 -18.65 -2.29 8.70
CA VAL A 51 -19.33 -3.42 9.36
C VAL A 51 -18.37 -4.07 10.33
N VAL A 52 -18.80 -4.22 11.57
CA VAL A 52 -18.05 -4.92 12.62
C VAL A 52 -18.83 -6.14 13.05
N VAL A 53 -18.18 -7.30 12.97
CA VAL A 53 -18.73 -8.58 13.39
C VAL A 53 -18.17 -8.95 14.75
N HIS A 54 -19.06 -9.37 15.64
CA HIS A 54 -18.73 -9.81 16.99
C HIS A 54 -19.09 -11.28 17.19
N GLU A 55 -18.27 -12.00 17.94
CA GLU A 55 -18.60 -13.31 18.51
C GLU A 55 -18.47 -13.21 20.03
N GLU A 56 -19.58 -13.41 20.75
CA GLU A 56 -19.61 -13.27 22.23
C GLU A 56 -19.05 -11.92 22.69
N ASP A 57 -19.51 -10.83 22.07
CA ASP A 57 -19.11 -9.44 22.30
C ASP A 57 -17.64 -9.10 21.96
N LYS A 58 -16.89 -10.03 21.36
CA LYS A 58 -15.52 -9.77 20.89
C LYS A 58 -15.51 -9.52 19.38
N PRO A 59 -14.85 -8.45 18.89
CA PRO A 59 -14.75 -8.22 17.45
C PRO A 59 -13.91 -9.33 16.81
N ILE A 60 -14.45 -9.95 15.76
CA ILE A 60 -13.80 -11.01 14.97
C ILE A 60 -13.61 -10.63 13.50
N GLY A 61 -14.25 -9.54 13.04
CA GLY A 61 -14.12 -9.07 11.67
C GLY A 61 -14.51 -7.61 11.55
N LEU A 62 -13.79 -6.88 10.71
CA LEU A 62 -14.04 -5.50 10.36
C LEU A 62 -13.96 -5.38 8.83
N PHE A 63 -15.04 -4.88 8.24
CA PHE A 63 -15.21 -4.69 6.81
C PHE A 63 -15.24 -3.18 6.54
N PRO A 64 -14.08 -2.57 6.21
CA PRO A 64 -13.97 -1.13 6.07
C PRO A 64 -14.52 -0.71 4.72
N LEU A 65 -15.81 -0.38 4.66
CA LEU A 65 -16.47 0.00 3.43
C LEU A 65 -16.91 1.45 3.43
N VAL A 66 -17.04 1.99 2.22
CA VAL A 66 -17.77 3.22 1.91
C VAL A 66 -18.87 2.93 0.92
N GLN A 67 -19.90 3.77 0.92
CA GLN A 67 -21.00 3.68 -0.03
C GLN A 67 -20.99 4.85 -1.00
N ILE A 68 -20.95 4.53 -2.29
CA ILE A 68 -21.07 5.50 -3.38
C ILE A 68 -22.23 5.06 -4.27
N ASN A 69 -23.36 5.75 -4.15
CA ASN A 69 -24.63 5.33 -4.75
C ASN A 69 -24.98 3.89 -4.31
N GLU A 70 -25.13 2.97 -5.26
CA GLU A 70 -25.41 1.55 -5.00
C GLU A 70 -24.14 0.67 -4.91
N LYS A 71 -22.95 1.29 -4.87
CA LYS A 71 -21.69 0.57 -4.75
C LYS A 71 -21.20 0.60 -3.31
N LEU A 72 -20.91 -0.58 -2.77
CA LEU A 72 -20.03 -0.73 -1.60
C LEU A 72 -18.61 -0.93 -2.10
N GLN A 73 -17.67 -0.16 -1.56
CA GLN A 73 -16.26 -0.22 -1.94
C GLN A 73 -15.40 -0.30 -0.68
N LEU A 74 -14.22 -0.92 -0.77
CA LEU A 74 -13.22 -0.82 0.31
C LEU A 74 -12.87 0.64 0.58
N LEU A 75 -12.55 0.95 1.83
CA LEU A 75 -12.08 2.26 2.22
C LEU A 75 -10.62 2.42 1.77
N GLY A 76 -10.42 3.28 0.78
CA GLY A 76 -9.21 3.32 -0.05
C GLY A 76 -9.60 3.19 -1.53
N ASP A 77 -8.61 3.30 -2.41
CA ASP A 77 -8.81 3.04 -3.84
C ASP A 77 -7.54 2.48 -4.45
N GLN A 78 -7.67 2.02 -5.70
CA GLN A 78 -6.54 1.53 -6.46
C GLN A 78 -5.57 2.64 -6.88
N ASP A 79 -5.87 3.93 -6.83
CA ASP A 79 -4.92 4.96 -7.28
C ASP A 79 -3.84 5.19 -6.22
N VAL A 80 -4.18 5.02 -4.94
CA VAL A 80 -3.28 5.31 -3.83
C VAL A 80 -3.10 4.19 -2.80
N SER A 81 -3.78 3.06 -2.92
CA SER A 81 -3.62 1.90 -2.00
C SER A 81 -3.26 0.62 -2.73
N ASP A 82 -2.11 0.05 -2.38
CA ASP A 82 -1.54 -1.09 -3.10
C ASP A 82 -1.90 -2.46 -2.51
N TYR A 83 -2.40 -2.49 -1.26
CA TYR A 83 -2.99 -3.67 -0.63
C TYR A 83 -4.21 -3.26 0.18
N LEU A 84 -5.38 -3.80 -0.13
CA LEU A 84 -6.57 -3.61 0.68
C LEU A 84 -7.21 -4.97 0.94
N ASP A 85 -7.96 -5.07 2.04
CA ASP A 85 -8.77 -6.24 2.35
C ASP A 85 -9.68 -5.91 3.56
N PHE A 86 -10.48 -6.88 3.96
CA PHE A 86 -11.10 -6.93 5.29
C PHE A 86 -10.08 -7.29 6.37
N ILE A 87 -10.36 -6.88 7.60
CA ILE A 87 -9.53 -7.20 8.76
C ILE A 87 -10.27 -8.28 9.54
N LEU A 88 -9.80 -9.53 9.45
CA LEU A 88 -10.46 -10.70 10.02
C LEU A 88 -9.57 -11.33 11.08
N LEU A 89 -10.14 -11.73 12.22
CA LEU A 89 -9.36 -12.45 13.22
C LEU A 89 -8.96 -13.83 12.65
N PRO A 90 -7.68 -14.24 12.71
CA PRO A 90 -7.25 -15.51 12.15
C PRO A 90 -8.04 -16.71 12.71
N GLY A 91 -8.53 -17.56 11.82
CA GLY A 91 -9.38 -18.71 12.19
C GLY A 91 -10.85 -18.36 12.45
N LYS A 92 -11.26 -17.11 12.29
CA LYS A 92 -12.65 -16.63 12.40
C LYS A 92 -13.20 -16.09 11.08
N GLU A 93 -12.56 -16.41 9.96
CA GLU A 93 -12.95 -15.95 8.63
C GLU A 93 -14.37 -16.41 8.29
N ALA A 94 -14.67 -17.71 8.42
CA ALA A 94 -15.99 -18.26 8.09
C ALA A 94 -17.15 -17.63 8.89
N PRO A 95 -17.13 -17.52 10.23
CA PRO A 95 -18.20 -16.85 10.97
C PRO A 95 -18.28 -15.34 10.65
N ALA A 96 -17.15 -14.67 10.41
CA ALA A 96 -17.15 -13.26 10.00
C ALA A 96 -17.83 -13.06 8.64
N PHE A 97 -17.49 -13.89 7.66
CA PHE A 97 -18.10 -13.87 6.33
C PHE A 97 -19.58 -14.24 6.35
N SER A 98 -19.98 -15.21 7.18
CA SER A 98 -21.40 -15.54 7.37
C SER A 98 -22.19 -14.33 7.85
N ALA A 99 -21.73 -13.64 8.89
CA ALA A 99 -22.40 -12.45 9.41
C ALA A 99 -22.38 -11.28 8.42
N PHE A 100 -21.27 -11.10 7.68
CA PHE A 100 -21.19 -10.11 6.62
C PHE A 100 -22.19 -10.39 5.48
N SER A 101 -22.41 -11.67 5.15
CA SER A 101 -23.42 -12.04 4.14
C SER A 101 -24.85 -11.67 4.57
N GLU A 102 -25.17 -11.79 5.87
CA GLU A 102 -26.45 -11.32 6.41
C GLU A 102 -26.62 -9.80 6.31
N PHE A 103 -25.54 -9.05 6.58
CA PHE A 103 -25.53 -7.60 6.33
C PHE A 103 -25.81 -7.30 4.85
N LEU A 104 -25.15 -8.00 3.93
CA LEU A 104 -25.36 -7.81 2.49
C LEU A 104 -26.80 -8.17 2.06
N LEU A 105 -27.42 -9.20 2.63
CA LEU A 105 -28.79 -9.61 2.31
C LEU A 105 -29.84 -8.61 2.81
N THR A 106 -29.61 -8.07 4.01
CA THR A 106 -30.51 -7.11 4.67
C THR A 106 -30.36 -5.70 4.08
N ASN A 107 -29.16 -5.32 3.65
CA ASN A 107 -28.91 -4.03 3.01
C ASN A 107 -29.41 -4.02 1.55
N LYS A 108 -30.51 -3.28 1.32
CA LYS A 108 -31.10 -3.10 -0.02
C LYS A 108 -30.46 -1.97 -0.83
N ALA A 109 -29.61 -1.15 -0.22
CA ALA A 109 -29.05 0.05 -0.86
C ALA A 109 -27.84 -0.23 -1.76
N TRP A 110 -27.37 -1.48 -1.85
CA TRP A 110 -26.26 -1.87 -2.73
C TRP A 110 -26.70 -2.80 -3.86
N SER A 111 -26.06 -2.67 -5.02
CA SER A 111 -26.16 -3.58 -6.16
C SER A 111 -24.79 -4.15 -6.57
N LYS A 112 -23.69 -3.46 -6.21
CA LYS A 112 -22.31 -3.91 -6.44
C LYS A 112 -21.43 -3.80 -5.20
N LEU A 113 -20.55 -4.77 -5.00
CA LEU A 113 -19.45 -4.74 -4.04
C LEU A 113 -18.14 -4.82 -4.83
N GLU A 114 -17.34 -3.75 -4.78
CA GLU A 114 -16.07 -3.63 -5.50
C GLU A 114 -14.92 -3.67 -4.49
N LEU A 115 -14.11 -4.71 -4.57
CA LEU A 115 -12.92 -4.91 -3.75
C LEU A 115 -11.70 -4.90 -4.67
N VAL A 116 -10.74 -4.03 -4.38
CA VAL A 116 -9.55 -3.85 -5.22
C VAL A 116 -8.29 -4.13 -4.44
N SER A 117 -7.20 -4.44 -5.14
CA SER A 117 -5.87 -4.64 -4.54
C SER A 117 -5.83 -5.73 -3.46
N LEU A 118 -6.62 -6.80 -3.61
CA LEU A 118 -6.63 -7.95 -2.68
C LEU A 118 -5.34 -8.78 -2.86
N PRO A 119 -4.57 -9.07 -1.80
CA PRO A 119 -3.43 -9.97 -1.87
C PRO A 119 -3.83 -11.38 -2.32
N GLU A 120 -2.94 -12.09 -3.03
CA GLU A 120 -3.20 -13.47 -3.48
C GLU A 120 -3.60 -14.44 -2.36
N SER A 121 -3.12 -14.21 -1.14
CA SER A 121 -3.39 -15.04 0.04
C SER A 121 -4.69 -14.66 0.77
N SER A 122 -5.43 -13.66 0.28
CA SER A 122 -6.65 -13.16 0.92
C SER A 122 -7.74 -14.24 1.00
N ALA A 123 -8.28 -14.45 2.20
CA ALA A 123 -9.46 -15.31 2.38
C ALA A 123 -10.68 -14.76 1.63
N THR A 124 -10.76 -13.45 1.41
CA THR A 124 -11.83 -12.76 0.68
C THR A 124 -11.98 -13.30 -0.75
N LEU A 125 -10.86 -13.62 -1.42
CA LEU A 125 -10.85 -14.20 -2.76
C LEU A 125 -11.47 -15.61 -2.85
N THR A 126 -11.67 -16.29 -1.72
CA THR A 126 -12.27 -17.63 -1.67
C THR A 126 -13.64 -17.64 -1.01
N GLN A 127 -13.79 -16.92 0.10
CA GLN A 127 -15.01 -16.92 0.92
C GLN A 127 -16.16 -16.15 0.25
N LEU A 128 -15.88 -14.96 -0.33
CA LEU A 128 -16.95 -14.19 -0.98
C LEU A 128 -17.52 -14.87 -2.22
N PRO A 129 -16.72 -15.45 -3.15
CA PRO A 129 -17.28 -16.20 -4.27
C PRO A 129 -18.15 -17.39 -3.84
N GLN A 130 -17.78 -18.10 -2.78
CA GLN A 130 -18.60 -19.18 -2.22
C GLN A 130 -19.94 -18.66 -1.69
N LEU A 131 -19.91 -17.59 -0.89
CA LEU A 131 -21.11 -16.93 -0.37
C LEU A 131 -22.02 -16.41 -1.51
N ALA A 132 -21.44 -15.74 -2.50
CA ALA A 132 -22.14 -15.20 -3.64
C ALA A 132 -22.86 -16.29 -4.45
N ALA A 133 -22.20 -17.43 -4.67
CA ALA A 133 -22.80 -18.58 -5.33
C ALA A 133 -24.05 -19.11 -4.59
N HIS A 134 -24.02 -19.15 -3.25
CA HIS A 134 -25.18 -19.54 -2.45
C HIS A 134 -26.36 -18.55 -2.53
N GLN A 135 -26.07 -17.28 -2.81
CA GLN A 135 -27.09 -16.21 -2.94
C GLN A 135 -27.45 -15.89 -4.39
N HIS A 136 -26.97 -16.68 -5.35
CA HIS A 136 -27.14 -16.45 -6.80
C HIS A 136 -26.65 -15.07 -7.27
N TRP A 137 -25.63 -14.52 -6.61
CA TRP A 137 -24.92 -13.31 -7.04
C TRP A 137 -23.81 -13.69 -8.03
N SER A 138 -23.50 -12.79 -8.97
CA SER A 138 -22.36 -12.98 -9.87
C SER A 138 -21.08 -12.49 -9.20
N THR A 139 -19.97 -13.15 -9.53
CA THR A 139 -18.63 -12.71 -9.11
C THR A 139 -17.67 -12.69 -10.27
N GLN A 140 -16.82 -11.67 -10.32
CA GLN A 140 -15.70 -11.58 -11.25
C GLN A 140 -14.42 -11.29 -10.48
N THR A 141 -13.47 -12.22 -10.54
CA THR A 141 -12.11 -12.02 -10.04
C THR A 141 -11.19 -11.74 -11.21
N THR A 142 -10.45 -10.63 -11.15
CA THR A 142 -9.48 -10.24 -12.19
C THR A 142 -8.11 -10.02 -11.54
N GLN A 143 -7.06 -10.60 -12.11
CA GLN A 143 -5.70 -10.26 -11.68
C GLN A 143 -5.41 -8.83 -12.14
N GLN A 144 -5.17 -7.94 -11.19
CA GLN A 144 -4.93 -6.52 -11.45
C GLN A 144 -3.49 -6.31 -11.94
N THR A 145 -2.50 -6.72 -11.14
CA THR A 145 -1.06 -6.64 -11.43
C THR A 145 -0.28 -7.49 -10.42
N VAL A 146 1.01 -7.22 -10.23
CA VAL A 146 1.88 -7.87 -9.24
C VAL A 146 2.53 -6.85 -8.31
N CYS A 147 2.90 -7.30 -7.12
CA CYS A 147 3.76 -6.61 -6.18
C CYS A 147 5.08 -7.39 -6.05
N PRO A 148 6.20 -6.87 -6.58
CA PRO A 148 7.49 -7.53 -6.47
C PRO A 148 8.10 -7.37 -5.08
N ILE A 149 8.44 -8.48 -4.41
CA ILE A 149 9.01 -8.51 -3.06
C ILE A 149 10.38 -9.18 -3.07
N ILE A 150 11.36 -8.57 -2.40
CA ILE A 150 12.64 -9.21 -2.09
C ILE A 150 12.60 -9.68 -0.64
N GLU A 151 12.82 -10.97 -0.41
CA GLU A 151 13.17 -11.49 0.91
C GLU A 151 14.62 -11.06 1.22
N LEU A 152 14.79 -10.19 2.22
CA LEU A 152 16.06 -9.58 2.53
C LEU A 152 16.94 -10.55 3.34
N PRO A 153 18.18 -10.81 2.89
CA PRO A 153 19.12 -11.60 3.66
C PRO A 153 19.74 -10.80 4.80
N SER A 154 20.58 -11.47 5.59
CA SER A 154 21.25 -10.90 6.76
C SER A 154 22.30 -9.82 6.44
N SER A 155 22.78 -9.75 5.20
CA SER A 155 23.84 -8.83 4.80
C SER A 155 23.76 -8.40 3.34
N TRP A 156 24.32 -7.22 3.07
CA TRP A 156 24.38 -6.65 1.72
C TRP A 156 25.16 -7.54 0.74
N ASP A 157 26.26 -8.14 1.18
CA ASP A 157 27.06 -9.04 0.33
C ASP A 157 26.31 -10.33 -0.02
N GLU A 158 25.54 -10.86 0.92
CA GLU A 158 24.65 -12.00 0.68
C GLU A 158 23.58 -11.64 -0.37
N TYR A 159 22.93 -10.48 -0.25
CA TYR A 159 21.98 -9.99 -1.25
C TYR A 159 22.62 -9.82 -2.63
N LEU A 160 23.81 -9.21 -2.70
CA LEU A 160 24.54 -9.07 -3.96
C LEU A 160 24.94 -10.41 -4.60
N SER A 161 25.03 -11.48 -3.81
CA SER A 161 25.24 -12.83 -4.33
C SER A 161 23.97 -13.40 -4.99
N GLN A 162 22.80 -13.08 -4.45
CA GLN A 162 21.47 -13.57 -4.90
C GLN A 162 21.00 -12.91 -6.21
N VAL A 163 21.29 -11.62 -6.43
CA VAL A 163 20.94 -10.93 -7.70
C VAL A 163 21.78 -11.37 -8.91
N GLY A 164 22.78 -12.25 -8.71
CA GLY A 164 23.60 -12.80 -9.78
C GLY A 164 24.72 -11.88 -10.30
N LYS A 165 25.67 -12.47 -11.04
CA LYS A 165 26.94 -11.80 -11.43
C LYS A 165 26.74 -10.53 -12.26
N LYS A 166 25.83 -10.56 -13.23
CA LYS A 166 25.58 -9.44 -14.15
C LYS A 166 25.00 -8.23 -13.40
N GLN A 167 23.91 -8.44 -12.65
CA GLN A 167 23.24 -7.37 -11.92
C GLN A 167 24.14 -6.82 -10.80
N ARG A 168 24.83 -7.68 -10.04
CA ARG A 168 25.80 -7.25 -9.03
C ARG A 168 26.85 -6.30 -9.64
N HIS A 169 27.40 -6.65 -10.80
CA HIS A 169 28.36 -5.79 -11.48
C HIS A 169 27.71 -4.47 -11.93
N GLU A 170 26.48 -4.51 -12.43
CA GLU A 170 25.75 -3.31 -12.84
C GLU A 170 25.51 -2.34 -11.67
N ILE A 171 25.02 -2.85 -10.53
CA ILE A 171 24.82 -2.06 -9.30
C ILE A 171 26.14 -1.39 -8.89
N LYS A 172 27.20 -2.18 -8.69
CA LYS A 172 28.52 -1.65 -8.26
C LYS A 172 29.07 -0.62 -9.25
N ARG A 173 28.98 -0.89 -10.56
CA ARG A 173 29.49 -0.01 -11.61
C ARG A 173 28.73 1.32 -11.65
N LYS A 174 27.41 1.30 -11.56
CA LYS A 174 26.58 2.53 -11.60
C LYS A 174 26.79 3.38 -10.36
N TRP A 175 26.88 2.73 -9.20
CA TRP A 175 27.15 3.38 -7.93
C TRP A 175 28.51 4.10 -7.95
N LEU A 176 29.59 3.38 -8.25
CA LEU A 176 30.94 3.96 -8.34
C LEU A 176 31.02 5.09 -9.37
N ARG A 177 30.44 4.89 -10.56
CA ARG A 177 30.43 5.92 -11.60
C ARG A 177 29.72 7.19 -11.15
N LEU A 178 28.67 7.10 -10.34
CA LEU A 178 27.98 8.29 -9.84
C LEU A 178 28.88 9.05 -8.86
N GLU A 179 29.54 8.36 -7.95
CA GLU A 179 30.48 8.93 -6.98
C GLU A 179 31.73 9.55 -7.65
N GLU A 180 32.23 8.95 -8.74
CA GLU A 180 33.34 9.50 -9.53
C GLU A 180 32.96 10.80 -10.27
N GLN A 181 31.67 10.98 -10.58
CA GLN A 181 31.18 12.13 -11.35
C GLN A 181 30.87 13.36 -10.48
N GLY A 182 30.75 13.20 -9.15
CA GLY A 182 30.39 14.30 -8.27
C GLY A 182 30.06 13.87 -6.85
N SER A 183 29.72 14.85 -6.02
CA SER A 183 29.33 14.62 -4.63
C SER A 183 27.94 13.97 -4.57
N VAL A 184 27.84 12.83 -3.89
CA VAL A 184 26.61 12.10 -3.66
C VAL A 184 26.27 12.16 -2.17
N ASN A 185 25.06 12.62 -1.85
CA ASN A 185 24.56 12.62 -0.47
C ASN A 185 23.26 11.82 -0.40
N PHE A 186 23.29 10.69 0.30
CA PHE A 186 22.11 9.89 0.61
C PHE A 186 21.57 10.29 1.98
N ARG A 187 20.31 10.73 2.04
CA ARG A 187 19.68 11.17 3.30
C ARG A 187 18.26 10.64 3.43
N ILE A 188 17.83 10.49 4.68
CA ILE A 188 16.51 9.98 5.06
C ILE A 188 15.81 11.05 5.89
N VAL A 189 14.56 11.35 5.55
CA VAL A 189 13.68 12.20 6.37
C VAL A 189 12.54 11.34 6.88
N THR A 190 12.33 11.35 8.19
CA THR A 190 11.30 10.52 8.87
C THR A 190 10.19 11.35 9.52
N ASP A 191 10.39 12.66 9.64
CA ASP A 191 9.42 13.60 10.22
C ASP A 191 9.26 14.82 9.32
N THR A 192 8.09 14.94 8.71
CA THR A 192 7.77 16.08 7.84
C THR A 192 7.51 17.37 8.59
N ASN A 193 7.19 17.34 9.89
CA ASN A 193 7.00 18.55 10.68
C ASN A 193 8.33 19.29 10.91
N ALA A 194 9.42 18.53 11.09
CA ALA A 194 10.77 19.07 11.21
C ALA A 194 11.31 19.59 9.86
N HIS A 195 10.80 19.10 8.74
CA HIS A 195 11.30 19.42 7.40
C HIS A 195 10.16 19.66 6.38
N PRO A 196 9.40 20.76 6.52
CA PRO A 196 8.18 21.01 5.73
C PRO A 196 8.42 21.04 4.21
N ASP A 197 9.58 21.52 3.76
CA ASP A 197 9.93 21.61 2.34
C ASP A 197 10.26 20.25 1.68
N THR A 198 10.43 19.21 2.50
CA THR A 198 10.81 17.87 2.02
C THR A 198 9.73 17.26 1.14
N LEU A 199 8.47 17.41 1.55
CA LEU A 199 7.36 16.83 0.82
C LEU A 199 7.15 17.55 -0.52
N GLU A 200 7.33 18.87 -0.55
CA GLU A 200 7.32 19.64 -1.80
C GLU A 200 8.45 19.23 -2.74
N THR A 201 9.65 18.99 -2.19
CA THR A 201 10.77 18.47 -2.97
C THR A 201 10.44 17.12 -3.59
N PHE A 202 9.82 16.21 -2.84
CA PHE A 202 9.36 14.92 -3.36
C PHE A 202 8.31 15.10 -4.47
N PHE A 203 7.29 15.93 -4.26
CA PHE A 203 6.24 16.18 -5.25
C PHE A 203 6.80 16.71 -6.56
N ARG A 204 7.69 17.70 -6.49
CA ARG A 204 8.40 18.24 -7.66
C ARG A 204 9.17 17.15 -8.41
N LEU A 205 9.96 16.34 -7.71
CA LEU A 205 10.74 15.26 -8.33
C LEU A 205 9.83 14.18 -8.94
N HIS A 206 8.71 13.85 -8.28
CA HIS A 206 7.72 12.91 -8.81
C HIS A 206 7.10 13.43 -10.11
N GLN A 207 6.66 14.69 -10.12
CA GLN A 207 6.09 15.36 -11.30
C GLN A 207 7.07 15.41 -12.48
N GLN A 208 8.35 15.70 -12.22
CA GLN A 208 9.38 15.80 -13.26
C GLN A 208 9.78 14.45 -13.89
N SER A 209 9.33 13.33 -13.32
CA SER A 209 9.76 12.00 -13.76
C SER A 209 9.09 11.52 -15.06
N SER A 210 7.84 11.93 -15.31
CA SER A 210 7.05 11.53 -16.50
C SER A 210 5.76 12.36 -16.60
N VAL A 211 5.13 12.38 -17.77
CA VAL A 211 3.85 13.07 -17.99
C VAL A 211 2.74 12.45 -17.15
N GLU A 212 2.72 11.13 -17.03
CA GLU A 212 1.75 10.36 -16.25
C GLU A 212 1.86 10.72 -14.75
N LYS A 213 3.08 10.78 -14.22
CA LYS A 213 3.33 11.21 -12.83
C LYS A 213 3.03 12.67 -12.57
N ALA A 214 3.11 13.53 -13.59
CA ALA A 214 2.64 14.91 -13.48
C ALA A 214 1.11 14.96 -13.38
N ALA A 215 0.41 14.18 -14.19
CA ALA A 215 -1.05 14.09 -14.21
C ALA A 215 -1.65 13.46 -12.93
N PHE A 216 -0.86 12.64 -12.22
CA PHE A 216 -1.25 12.04 -10.94
C PHE A 216 -1.62 13.07 -9.86
N TRP A 217 -1.04 14.27 -9.86
CA TRP A 217 -1.19 15.23 -8.75
C TRP A 217 -2.46 16.10 -8.85
N THR A 218 -3.61 15.45 -8.69
CA THR A 218 -4.89 16.15 -8.49
C THR A 218 -4.95 16.80 -7.09
N PRO A 219 -5.87 17.74 -6.83
CA PRO A 219 -6.04 18.32 -5.50
C PRO A 219 -6.38 17.29 -4.41
N SER A 220 -7.10 16.20 -4.73
CA SER A 220 -7.39 15.13 -3.76
C SER A 220 -6.14 14.31 -3.45
N HIS A 221 -5.36 13.90 -4.46
CA HIS A 221 -4.10 13.17 -4.24
C HIS A 221 -3.10 14.00 -3.45
N ARG A 222 -3.00 15.30 -3.74
CA ARG A 222 -2.13 16.20 -3.00
C ARG A 222 -2.48 16.24 -1.51
N ARG A 223 -3.77 16.46 -1.18
CA ARG A 223 -4.26 16.42 0.21
C ARG A 223 -4.04 15.05 0.85
N PHE A 224 -4.25 13.97 0.10
CA PHE A 224 -4.05 12.62 0.61
C PHE A 224 -2.61 12.39 1.02
N PHE A 225 -1.63 12.75 0.19
CA PHE A 225 -0.22 12.59 0.54
C PHE A 225 0.19 13.48 1.72
N GLU A 226 -0.39 14.66 1.87
CA GLU A 226 -0.15 15.53 3.03
C GLU A 226 -0.67 14.89 4.33
N HIS A 227 -1.92 14.41 4.35
CA HIS A 227 -2.49 13.69 5.49
C HIS A 227 -1.75 12.39 5.79
N LEU A 228 -1.44 11.61 4.75
CA LEU A 228 -0.70 10.35 4.85
C LEU A 228 0.70 10.57 5.42
N SER A 229 1.41 11.62 4.98
CA SER A 229 2.75 11.93 5.49
C SER A 229 2.72 12.30 6.96
N ALA A 230 1.71 13.06 7.40
CA ALA A 230 1.51 13.39 8.80
C ALA A 230 1.21 12.14 9.63
N ALA A 231 0.28 11.29 9.18
CA ALA A 231 -0.09 10.05 9.84
C ALA A 231 1.10 9.07 9.93
N ALA A 232 1.83 8.89 8.83
CA ALA A 232 3.00 8.00 8.78
C ALA A 232 4.18 8.55 9.60
N SER A 233 4.39 9.87 9.65
CA SER A 233 5.39 10.47 10.53
C SER A 233 5.05 10.23 11.99
N GLN A 234 3.79 10.46 12.38
CA GLN A 234 3.32 10.24 13.75
C GLN A 234 3.40 8.76 14.16
N GLY A 235 3.13 7.83 13.24
CA GLY A 235 3.28 6.39 13.45
C GLY A 235 4.75 5.90 13.44
N GLY A 236 5.71 6.76 13.10
CA GLY A 236 7.12 6.39 12.93
C GLY A 236 7.43 5.58 11.67
N TRP A 237 6.46 5.47 10.76
CA TRP A 237 6.51 4.66 9.54
C TRP A 237 7.12 5.41 8.36
N LEU A 238 7.06 6.74 8.31
CA LEU A 238 7.51 7.48 7.14
C LEU A 238 9.02 7.35 6.90
N ARG A 239 9.41 7.07 5.66
CA ARG A 239 10.79 7.18 5.17
C ARG A 239 10.79 7.89 3.82
N LEU A 240 11.22 9.14 3.78
CA LEU A 240 11.51 9.86 2.54
C LEU A 240 13.02 9.81 2.28
N TYR A 241 13.43 8.95 1.35
CA TYR A 241 14.82 8.84 0.92
C TYR A 241 15.11 9.86 -0.17
N PHE A 242 16.27 10.49 -0.10
CA PHE A 242 16.77 11.38 -1.15
C PHE A 242 18.19 11.00 -1.54
N LEU A 243 18.46 11.12 -2.83
CA LEU A 243 19.82 11.16 -3.37
C LEU A 243 20.06 12.57 -3.91
N ASP A 244 20.86 13.35 -3.19
CA ASP A 244 21.30 14.65 -3.67
C ASP A 244 22.62 14.47 -4.45
N PHE A 245 22.72 15.10 -5.62
CA PHE A 245 23.93 15.09 -6.45
C PHE A 245 24.44 16.52 -6.64
N ASN A 246 25.70 16.77 -6.27
CA ASN A 246 26.32 18.10 -6.24
C ASN A 246 25.47 19.14 -5.49
N GLY A 247 24.88 18.73 -4.36
CA GLY A 247 24.05 19.57 -3.50
C GLY A 247 22.62 19.81 -3.98
N GLN A 248 22.18 19.16 -5.08
CA GLN A 248 20.83 19.28 -5.62
C GLN A 248 20.04 17.98 -5.43
N PRO A 249 18.80 18.00 -4.93
CA PRO A 249 17.96 16.82 -4.84
C PRO A 249 17.69 16.25 -6.24
N ALA A 250 18.16 15.04 -6.50
CA ALA A 250 18.18 14.46 -7.84
C ALA A 250 17.18 13.30 -7.99
N ALA A 251 16.98 12.52 -6.93
CA ALA A 251 15.89 11.55 -6.83
C ALA A 251 15.38 11.44 -5.39
N ALA A 252 14.15 10.96 -5.28
CA ALA A 252 13.49 10.69 -4.02
C ALA A 252 12.68 9.38 -4.08
N MET A 253 12.56 8.69 -2.94
CA MET A 253 11.63 7.59 -2.73
C MET A 253 10.77 7.87 -1.50
N TYR A 254 9.46 7.81 -1.69
CA TYR A 254 8.47 7.83 -0.65
C TYR A 254 8.22 6.39 -0.22
N CYS A 255 8.60 6.05 1.01
CA CYS A 255 8.54 4.71 1.54
C CYS A 255 7.90 4.66 2.93
N PHE A 256 7.52 3.45 3.35
CA PHE A 256 7.05 3.14 4.69
C PHE A 256 7.88 2.03 5.33
N ASP A 257 8.39 2.27 6.53
CA ASP A 257 8.94 1.25 7.43
C ASP A 257 7.79 0.70 8.29
N TYR A 258 7.31 -0.49 7.95
CA TYR A 258 6.11 -1.05 8.54
C TYR A 258 6.20 -2.57 8.66
N ASP A 259 5.83 -3.11 9.82
CA ASP A 259 5.81 -4.55 10.12
C ASP A 259 7.11 -5.30 9.76
N ASN A 260 8.26 -4.67 10.05
CA ASN A 260 9.61 -5.15 9.72
C ASN A 260 9.92 -5.26 8.22
N GLN A 261 9.22 -4.49 7.39
CA GLN A 261 9.39 -4.42 5.95
C GLN A 261 9.59 -2.96 5.53
N LEU A 262 10.32 -2.76 4.43
CA LEU A 262 10.39 -1.46 3.76
C LEU A 262 9.51 -1.49 2.50
N LEU A 263 8.45 -0.68 2.50
CA LEU A 263 7.48 -0.57 1.42
C LEU A 263 7.82 0.62 0.52
N ILE A 264 8.01 0.42 -0.78
CA ILE A 264 8.43 1.46 -1.73
C ILE A 264 7.22 2.01 -2.48
N TYR A 265 6.59 3.01 -1.89
CA TYR A 265 5.29 3.49 -2.34
C TYR A 265 5.35 4.33 -3.61
N ASN A 266 6.23 5.32 -3.66
CA ASN A 266 6.40 6.12 -4.87
C ASN A 266 7.84 6.60 -5.03
N SER A 267 8.23 6.97 -6.25
CA SER A 267 9.57 7.45 -6.54
C SER A 267 9.56 8.59 -7.55
N GLY A 268 10.47 9.54 -7.39
CA GLY A 268 10.63 10.67 -8.29
C GLY A 268 12.09 10.94 -8.61
N PHE A 269 12.38 11.46 -9.80
CA PHE A 269 13.71 11.91 -10.19
C PHE A 269 13.61 13.05 -11.21
N ASP A 270 14.63 13.91 -11.23
CA ASP A 270 14.76 14.94 -12.25
C ASP A 270 15.37 14.32 -13.53
N ALA A 271 14.49 13.89 -14.43
CA ALA A 271 14.88 13.30 -15.70
C ALA A 271 15.65 14.27 -16.60
N SER A 272 15.37 15.56 -16.51
CA SER A 272 15.96 16.58 -17.39
C SER A 272 17.43 16.83 -17.07
N ALA A 273 17.79 16.79 -15.78
CA ALA A 273 19.13 17.06 -15.31
C ALA A 273 20.01 15.80 -15.20
N PHE A 274 19.42 14.61 -15.01
CA PHE A 274 20.17 13.43 -14.56
C PHE A 274 19.85 12.10 -15.28
N ALA A 275 19.20 12.12 -16.45
CA ALA A 275 18.85 10.90 -17.19
C ALA A 275 20.05 9.96 -17.47
N ASP A 276 21.25 10.51 -17.70
CA ASP A 276 22.47 9.75 -18.02
C ASP A 276 23.20 9.17 -16.78
N LYS A 277 22.75 9.52 -15.57
CA LYS A 277 23.44 9.22 -14.31
C LYS A 277 22.93 8.00 -13.57
N SER A 278 21.84 7.37 -14.04
CA SER A 278 21.22 6.21 -13.38
C SER A 278 20.85 6.46 -11.91
N ILE A 279 20.49 7.69 -11.53
CA ILE A 279 20.25 8.09 -10.13
C ILE A 279 19.18 7.23 -9.47
N GLY A 280 18.06 6.95 -10.14
CA GLY A 280 17.01 6.09 -9.58
C GLY A 280 17.51 4.67 -9.27
N HIS A 281 18.39 4.11 -10.12
CA HIS A 281 19.00 2.80 -9.88
C HIS A 281 19.91 2.83 -8.65
N VAL A 282 20.76 3.86 -8.54
CA VAL A 282 21.66 4.00 -7.39
C VAL A 282 20.86 4.22 -6.10
N LEU A 283 19.82 5.06 -6.14
CA LEU A 283 18.93 5.26 -4.99
C LEU A 283 18.27 3.96 -4.55
N THR A 284 17.76 3.12 -5.47
CA THR A 284 17.21 1.80 -5.10
C THR A 284 18.25 0.90 -4.44
N ALA A 285 19.50 0.92 -4.92
CA ALA A 285 20.55 0.13 -4.29
C ALA A 285 20.88 0.62 -2.87
N TYR A 286 20.89 1.94 -2.64
CA TYR A 286 21.03 2.52 -1.30
C TYR A 286 19.90 2.09 -0.37
N THR A 287 18.64 2.17 -0.81
CA THR A 287 17.49 1.83 0.04
C THR A 287 17.41 0.34 0.36
N ILE A 288 17.79 -0.55 -0.56
CA ILE A 288 17.89 -1.99 -0.26
C ILE A 288 19.00 -2.25 0.76
N LYS A 289 20.17 -1.62 0.58
CA LYS A 289 21.29 -1.75 1.53
C LYS A 289 20.88 -1.26 2.92
N ASP A 290 20.25 -0.08 3.00
CA ASP A 290 19.76 0.50 4.24
C ASP A 290 18.70 -0.39 4.93
N ALA A 291 17.76 -0.96 4.17
CA ALA A 291 16.78 -1.91 4.71
C ALA A 291 17.44 -3.14 5.34
N ILE A 292 18.46 -3.70 4.67
CA ILE A 292 19.24 -4.84 5.19
C ILE A 292 20.01 -4.44 6.46
N GLU A 293 20.66 -3.27 6.46
CA GLU A 293 21.42 -2.77 7.61
C GLU A 293 20.53 -2.46 8.83
N GLN A 294 19.26 -2.13 8.59
CA GLN A 294 18.24 -1.97 9.62
C GLN A 294 17.56 -3.29 10.03
N GLY A 295 17.96 -4.44 9.47
CA GLY A 295 17.44 -5.75 9.82
C GLY A 295 16.01 -6.03 9.33
N LYS A 296 15.55 -5.33 8.28
CA LYS A 296 14.26 -5.60 7.66
C LYS A 296 14.27 -6.99 7.02
N VAL A 297 13.11 -7.65 7.03
CA VAL A 297 12.97 -8.99 6.42
C VAL A 297 12.50 -8.93 4.98
N LYS A 298 11.80 -7.86 4.58
CA LYS A 298 11.29 -7.69 3.22
C LYS A 298 11.52 -6.29 2.69
N TYR A 299 11.79 -6.23 1.39
CA TYR A 299 11.77 -5.01 0.58
C TYR A 299 10.67 -5.17 -0.46
N ASP A 300 9.55 -4.50 -0.22
CA ASP A 300 8.35 -4.61 -1.06
C ASP A 300 8.30 -3.42 -2.01
N PHE A 301 8.42 -3.67 -3.31
CA PHE A 301 8.29 -2.63 -4.34
C PHE A 301 6.85 -2.12 -4.52
N LEU A 302 5.92 -2.70 -3.77
CA LEU A 302 4.49 -2.52 -3.89
C LEU A 302 4.04 -2.69 -5.34
N ARG A 303 2.91 -2.10 -5.69
CA ARG A 303 2.20 -2.41 -6.92
C ARG A 303 2.99 -2.01 -8.16
N GLY A 304 3.03 -2.92 -9.14
CA GLY A 304 3.61 -2.71 -10.47
C GLY A 304 4.76 -3.67 -10.78
N GLY A 305 4.74 -4.25 -11.98
CA GLY A 305 5.75 -5.18 -12.49
C GLY A 305 6.80 -4.54 -13.40
N GLU A 306 7.14 -3.26 -13.17
CA GLU A 306 8.06 -2.54 -14.05
C GLU A 306 9.45 -3.20 -14.08
N GLU A 307 10.09 -3.21 -15.25
CA GLU A 307 11.39 -3.87 -15.47
C GLU A 307 12.48 -3.38 -14.50
N TYR A 308 12.41 -2.11 -14.07
CA TYR A 308 13.38 -1.57 -13.12
C TYR A 308 13.27 -2.15 -11.71
N LYS A 309 12.11 -2.70 -11.32
CA LYS A 309 11.92 -3.45 -10.06
C LYS A 309 12.46 -4.87 -10.23
N MET A 310 12.10 -5.51 -11.34
CA MET A 310 12.43 -6.92 -11.62
C MET A 310 13.93 -7.18 -11.74
N ARG A 311 14.74 -6.20 -12.15
CA ARG A 311 16.21 -6.36 -12.18
C ARG A 311 16.85 -6.63 -10.81
N TYR A 312 16.15 -6.33 -9.71
CA TYR A 312 16.62 -6.63 -8.36
C TYR A 312 16.22 -8.05 -7.90
N HIS A 313 15.75 -8.87 -8.83
CA HIS A 313 15.33 -10.26 -8.64
C HIS A 313 14.30 -10.47 -7.49
N PRO A 314 13.25 -9.63 -7.40
CA PRO A 314 12.14 -9.91 -6.51
C PRO A 314 11.32 -11.12 -6.98
N VAL A 315 10.53 -11.70 -6.08
CA VAL A 315 9.42 -12.59 -6.40
C VAL A 315 8.18 -11.74 -6.64
N ALA A 316 7.46 -11.98 -7.74
CA ALA A 316 6.26 -11.24 -8.09
C ALA A 316 5.02 -11.90 -7.46
N HIS A 317 4.31 -11.17 -6.59
CA HIS A 317 3.09 -11.62 -5.93
C HIS A 317 1.86 -10.97 -6.57
N PRO A 318 0.96 -11.71 -7.21
CA PRO A 318 -0.26 -11.16 -7.77
C PRO A 318 -1.17 -10.48 -6.74
N ILE A 319 -1.87 -9.43 -7.19
CA ILE A 319 -3.01 -8.85 -6.50
C ILE A 319 -4.23 -8.86 -7.41
N PHE A 320 -5.42 -8.89 -6.80
CA PHE A 320 -6.66 -9.16 -7.50
C PHE A 320 -7.75 -8.14 -7.16
N ASP A 321 -8.60 -7.88 -8.14
CA ASP A 321 -9.87 -7.21 -7.94
C ASP A 321 -10.98 -8.27 -7.91
N LEU A 322 -11.93 -8.09 -6.98
CA LEU A 322 -13.13 -8.91 -6.85
C LEU A 322 -14.36 -8.01 -6.91
N LEU A 323 -15.17 -8.22 -7.94
CA LEU A 323 -16.49 -7.62 -8.10
C LEU A 323 -17.56 -8.66 -7.74
N VAL A 324 -18.51 -8.29 -6.89
CA VAL A 324 -19.73 -9.06 -6.62
C VAL A 324 -20.93 -8.21 -7.02
N GLU A 325 -21.85 -8.75 -7.82
CA GLU A 325 -23.07 -8.05 -8.22
C GLU A 325 -24.31 -8.87 -7.86
N LYS A 326 -25.33 -8.18 -7.34
CA LYS A 326 -26.65 -8.82 -7.19
C LYS A 326 -27.19 -9.18 -8.57
N ALA A 327 -27.90 -10.30 -8.66
CA ALA A 327 -28.75 -10.54 -9.81
C ALA A 327 -29.73 -9.37 -9.93
N SER A 328 -29.83 -8.77 -11.12
CA SER A 328 -30.86 -7.78 -11.40
C SER A 328 -32.22 -8.42 -11.16
N ASP A 329 -33.09 -7.78 -10.38
CA ASP A 329 -34.49 -8.18 -10.30
C ASP A 329 -35.06 -8.09 -11.74
N ALA A 330 -35.38 -9.23 -12.34
CA ALA A 330 -35.90 -9.33 -13.70
C ALA A 330 -37.38 -8.92 -13.80
#